data_AF-A0A6C0DH22-F1
#
_entry.id   AF-A0A6C0DH22-F1
#
_cell.length_a   1.000
_cell.length_b   1.000
_cell.length_c   1.000
_cell.angle_alpha   90.00
_cell.angle_beta   90.00
_cell.angle_gamma   90.00
#
_symmetry.space_group_name_H-M   'P 1'
#
loop_
_entity.id
_entity.type
_entity.pdbx_description
1 polymer ?
#
loop_
_entity_poly.entity_id
_entity_poly.type
_entity_poly.pdbx_seq_one_letter_code
_entity_poly.pdbx_strand_id
1 'polypeptide(L)'
;MPSRIDNIKTFNDIIIFMLHPITFSIPGCKVLDTIPLKKKMVSNLIPGQKSTYIYSNETDYYNEYRQSLFAITTKKGGWDCMRHYEIMANGTIPFFSNIESCPPNTLALLPKDMLMEGNRLYSKYQSRSINDLSTDEMTECTNLITRLLDHTKKYLTTVQIAKYILEKSNHSEAKRILYLSKDPNPDYLRCVTLHGFKELYGSSCHDYPKIPHIYKSGSINYSALYGKGITYTNLLDSVNHDSVLNTTIAEDIRTKKYDIVIYGSYHRGMPFYDLVCGIYKPNEIILICGEDLHGCNHNHNIFVQKGHSVFVREL
;
A
#
# COMPACT_ATOMS: atom_id res chain seq x y z
N MET A 1 8.35 -34.17 -37.30
CA MET A 1 8.90 -33.75 -35.99
C MET A 1 9.14 -32.25 -36.05
N PRO A 2 8.35 -31.40 -35.37
CA PRO A 2 8.66 -29.99 -35.28
C PRO A 2 9.71 -29.77 -34.19
N SER A 3 10.79 -29.10 -34.57
CA SER A 3 11.88 -28.65 -33.72
C SER A 3 11.38 -27.72 -32.61
N ARG A 4 11.67 -28.08 -31.36
CA ARG A 4 11.61 -27.17 -30.21
C ARG A 4 12.52 -25.98 -30.48
N ILE A 5 11.94 -24.81 -30.67
CA ILE A 5 12.63 -23.54 -30.50
C ILE A 5 12.45 -23.19 -29.03
N ASP A 6 13.48 -23.45 -28.23
CA ASP A 6 13.54 -22.93 -26.87
C ASP A 6 13.65 -21.40 -26.96
N ASN A 7 12.61 -20.70 -26.50
CA ASN A 7 12.61 -19.24 -26.36
C ASN A 7 13.62 -18.86 -25.26
N ILE A 8 14.87 -18.61 -25.65
CA ILE A 8 15.88 -18.01 -24.78
C ILE A 8 15.44 -16.56 -24.52
N LYS A 9 14.86 -16.30 -23.34
CA LYS A 9 14.62 -14.94 -22.85
C LYS A 9 15.96 -14.21 -22.81
N THR A 10 16.05 -13.03 -23.41
CA THR A 10 17.26 -12.22 -23.36
C THR A 10 17.53 -11.74 -21.93
N PHE A 11 18.77 -11.36 -21.59
CA PHE A 11 19.10 -10.77 -20.28
C PHE A 11 18.23 -9.54 -19.96
N ASN A 12 17.89 -8.74 -20.98
CA ASN A 12 16.96 -7.61 -20.85
C ASN A 12 15.53 -8.07 -20.56
N ASP A 13 15.07 -9.18 -21.13
CA ASP A 13 13.76 -9.75 -20.80
C ASP A 13 13.71 -10.20 -19.34
N ILE A 14 14.79 -10.82 -18.82
CA ILE A 14 14.90 -11.24 -17.41
C ILE A 14 14.85 -10.04 -16.46
N ILE A 15 15.52 -8.94 -16.80
CA ILE A 15 15.49 -7.68 -16.04
C ILE A 15 14.06 -7.12 -15.92
N ILE A 16 13.27 -7.17 -17.00
CA ILE A 16 11.88 -6.68 -16.98
C ILE A 16 10.99 -7.53 -16.05
N PHE A 17 11.27 -8.84 -15.88
CA PHE A 17 10.46 -9.71 -15.03
C PHE A 17 10.66 -9.55 -13.53
N MET A 18 11.66 -8.79 -13.08
CA MET A 18 11.98 -8.63 -11.64
C MET A 18 11.67 -7.23 -11.11
N LEU A 19 11.17 -6.34 -11.96
CA LEU A 19 10.70 -5.01 -11.57
C LEU A 19 9.18 -4.97 -11.64
N HIS A 20 8.55 -4.66 -10.51
CA HIS A 20 7.10 -4.70 -10.37
C HIS A 20 6.56 -3.36 -9.87
N PRO A 21 5.45 -2.87 -10.42
CA PRO A 21 4.76 -1.76 -9.80
C PRO A 21 4.11 -2.24 -8.49
N ILE A 22 4.03 -1.36 -7.52
CA ILE A 22 3.25 -1.56 -6.28
C ILE A 22 2.46 -0.30 -5.99
N THR A 23 1.52 -0.38 -5.06
CA THR A 23 0.72 0.75 -4.64
C THR A 23 0.51 0.64 -3.12
N PHE A 24 0.07 1.71 -2.46
CA PHE A 24 -0.34 1.61 -1.06
C PHE A 24 -1.54 0.66 -0.88
N SER A 25 -1.91 0.40 0.35
CA SER A 25 -3.08 -0.40 0.71
C SER A 25 -3.67 0.06 2.02
N ILE A 26 -4.86 -0.44 2.32
CA ILE A 26 -5.58 -0.13 3.55
C ILE A 26 -5.88 -1.41 4.33
N PRO A 27 -5.79 -1.44 5.68
CA PRO A 27 -6.19 -2.61 6.44
C PRO A 27 -7.61 -3.04 6.11
N GLY A 28 -7.85 -4.33 5.90
CA GLY A 28 -9.16 -4.84 5.50
C GLY A 28 -10.27 -4.46 6.49
N CYS A 29 -9.96 -4.46 7.79
CA CYS A 29 -10.86 -4.04 8.87
C CYS A 29 -11.25 -2.54 8.82
N LYS A 30 -10.59 -1.72 7.99
CA LYS A 30 -10.90 -0.30 7.79
C LYS A 30 -11.72 -0.05 6.53
N VAL A 31 -12.01 -1.09 5.74
CA VAL A 31 -12.86 -1.00 4.56
C VAL A 31 -14.31 -1.20 4.97
N LEU A 32 -15.18 -0.29 4.55
CA LEU A 32 -16.57 -0.27 4.91
C LEU A 32 -17.35 -1.46 4.31
N ASP A 33 -18.21 -2.07 5.13
CA ASP A 33 -19.08 -3.17 4.68
C ASP A 33 -20.38 -2.70 4.05
N THR A 34 -20.97 -1.65 4.61
CA THR A 34 -22.26 -1.11 4.16
C THR A 34 -22.14 0.39 3.91
N ILE A 35 -22.62 0.85 2.76
CA ILE A 35 -22.63 2.28 2.40
C ILE A 35 -23.60 3.04 3.31
N PRO A 36 -23.15 3.99 4.15
CA PRO A 36 -24.02 4.78 4.99
C PRO A 36 -24.74 5.85 4.17
N LEU A 37 -25.82 6.39 4.76
CA LEU A 37 -26.51 7.55 4.19
C LEU A 37 -25.54 8.72 4.03
N LYS A 38 -25.50 9.27 2.81
CA LYS A 38 -24.71 10.45 2.46
C LYS A 38 -25.46 11.71 2.90
N LYS A 39 -24.75 12.60 3.60
CA LYS A 39 -25.27 13.87 4.15
C LYS A 39 -24.66 15.11 3.52
N LYS A 40 -23.55 14.95 2.78
CA LYS A 40 -22.80 16.04 2.16
C LYS A 40 -22.47 15.70 0.73
N MET A 41 -22.48 16.71 -0.15
CA MET A 41 -21.98 16.53 -1.51
C MET A 41 -20.48 16.32 -1.55
N VAL A 42 -19.71 17.19 -0.89
CA VAL A 42 -18.25 17.14 -0.91
C VAL A 42 -17.72 17.18 0.51
N SER A 43 -16.67 16.38 0.76
CA SER A 43 -15.94 16.43 2.02
C SER A 43 -15.30 17.79 2.23
N ASN A 44 -15.24 18.23 3.49
CA ASN A 44 -14.55 19.44 3.92
C ASN A 44 -13.02 19.25 3.92
N LEU A 45 -12.53 18.01 3.82
CA LEU A 45 -11.10 17.71 3.81
C LEU A 45 -10.51 18.04 2.44
N ILE A 46 -9.82 19.18 2.33
CA ILE A 46 -9.23 19.65 1.08
C ILE A 46 -7.71 19.41 1.09
N PRO A 47 -7.18 18.56 0.19
CA PRO A 47 -5.74 18.37 0.03
C PRO A 47 -4.99 19.70 -0.15
N GLY A 48 -3.89 19.86 0.58
CA GLY A 48 -3.06 21.08 0.53
C GLY A 48 -3.54 22.22 1.43
N GLN A 49 -4.79 22.19 1.91
CA GLN A 49 -5.31 23.20 2.83
C GLN A 49 -5.23 22.71 4.28
N LYS A 50 -4.16 23.08 4.99
CA LYS A 50 -3.92 22.59 6.37
C LYS A 50 -5.07 22.90 7.34
N SER A 51 -5.77 24.03 7.15
CA SER A 51 -6.90 24.45 7.98
C SER A 51 -8.08 23.48 7.97
N THR A 52 -8.20 22.62 6.95
CA THR A 52 -9.30 21.65 6.87
C THR A 52 -9.02 20.36 7.65
N TYR A 53 -7.76 20.10 8.04
CA TYR A 53 -7.36 18.87 8.73
C TYR A 53 -7.55 18.96 10.26
N ILE A 54 -8.79 19.27 10.65
CA ILE A 54 -9.17 19.61 12.03
C ILE A 54 -9.32 18.39 12.96
N TYR A 55 -9.55 17.19 12.41
CA TYR A 55 -9.80 15.99 13.21
C TYR A 55 -8.54 15.51 13.94
N SER A 56 -8.70 15.13 15.20
CA SER A 56 -7.62 14.64 16.06
C SER A 56 -7.56 13.11 16.17
N ASN A 57 -8.59 12.41 15.70
CA ASN A 57 -8.69 10.95 15.75
C ASN A 57 -9.17 10.38 14.41
N GLU A 58 -8.87 9.09 14.19
CA GLU A 58 -9.19 8.36 12.96
C GLU A 58 -10.71 8.23 12.72
N THR A 59 -11.49 7.98 13.77
CA THR A 59 -12.94 7.78 13.66
C THR A 59 -13.64 9.00 13.06
N ASP A 60 -13.35 10.19 13.58
CA ASP A 60 -13.97 11.43 13.08
C ASP A 60 -13.46 11.79 11.68
N TYR A 61 -12.17 11.58 11.42
CA TYR A 61 -11.58 11.76 10.09
C TYR A 61 -12.25 10.86 9.04
N TYR A 62 -12.49 9.59 9.37
CA TYR A 62 -13.20 8.66 8.50
C TYR A 62 -14.68 8.98 8.37
N ASN A 63 -15.34 9.39 9.45
CA ASN A 63 -16.75 9.76 9.43
C ASN A 63 -17.01 10.96 8.50
N GLU A 64 -16.05 11.89 8.40
CA GLU A 64 -16.12 12.99 7.44
C GLU A 64 -16.16 12.53 5.98
N TYR A 65 -15.37 11.51 5.61
CA TYR A 65 -15.52 10.88 4.31
C TYR A 65 -16.83 10.11 4.21
N ARG A 66 -17.16 9.25 5.18
CA ARG A 66 -18.37 8.40 5.15
C ARG A 66 -19.66 9.18 4.89
N GLN A 67 -19.79 10.37 5.47
CA GLN A 67 -20.98 11.21 5.26
C GLN A 67 -20.98 12.00 3.94
N SER A 68 -19.87 12.02 3.21
CA SER A 68 -19.71 12.76 1.96
C SER A 68 -19.88 11.84 0.74
N LEU A 69 -20.52 12.36 -0.31
CA LEU A 69 -20.67 11.65 -1.58
C LEU A 69 -19.36 11.65 -2.38
N PHE A 70 -18.72 12.82 -2.44
CA PHE A 70 -17.43 13.04 -3.10
C PHE A 70 -16.37 13.53 -2.11
N ALA A 71 -15.10 13.27 -2.41
CA ALA A 71 -13.96 13.88 -1.71
C ALA A 71 -12.83 14.20 -2.68
N ILE A 72 -12.20 15.36 -2.50
CA ILE A 72 -11.10 15.80 -3.35
C ILE A 72 -9.82 15.06 -2.94
N THR A 73 -9.12 14.53 -3.93
CA THR A 73 -7.77 14.00 -3.77
C THR A 73 -6.86 14.46 -4.90
N THR A 74 -5.56 14.36 -4.68
CA THR A 74 -4.54 14.73 -5.65
C THR A 74 -3.21 14.09 -5.28
N LYS A 75 -2.26 14.11 -6.21
CA LYS A 75 -0.87 13.75 -5.96
C LYS A 75 -0.24 14.68 -4.93
N LYS A 76 0.75 14.19 -4.17
CA LYS A 76 1.56 15.00 -3.26
C LYS A 76 3.02 15.01 -3.74
N GLY A 77 3.90 14.31 -3.03
CA GLY A 77 5.25 14.05 -3.52
C GLY A 77 5.17 13.12 -4.73
N GLY A 78 4.54 11.96 -4.56
CA GLY A 78 4.15 11.06 -5.65
C GLY A 78 2.65 11.11 -6.00
N TRP A 79 2.26 10.37 -7.04
CA TRP A 79 0.85 10.16 -7.41
C TRP A 79 0.10 9.31 -6.40
N ASP A 80 0.78 8.34 -5.80
CA ASP A 80 0.20 7.45 -4.81
C ASP A 80 0.15 8.11 -3.43
N CYS A 81 -1.03 8.18 -2.83
CA CYS A 81 -1.25 8.82 -1.53
C CYS A 81 -2.24 7.99 -0.72
N MET A 82 -1.97 7.81 0.58
CA MET A 82 -2.85 7.06 1.50
C MET A 82 -4.30 7.56 1.47
N ARG A 83 -4.50 8.86 1.23
CA ARG A 83 -5.83 9.49 1.12
C ARG A 83 -6.73 8.84 0.08
N HIS A 84 -6.19 8.36 -1.05
CA HIS A 84 -6.99 7.75 -2.11
C HIS A 84 -7.76 6.53 -1.58
N TYR A 85 -7.08 5.71 -0.79
CA TYR A 85 -7.62 4.50 -0.18
C TYR A 85 -8.53 4.84 0.99
N GLU A 86 -8.18 5.84 1.80
CA GLU A 86 -9.04 6.31 2.90
C GLU A 86 -10.40 6.80 2.38
N ILE A 87 -10.43 7.51 1.25
CA ILE A 87 -11.67 7.95 0.59
C ILE A 87 -12.48 6.74 0.09
N MET A 88 -11.86 5.86 -0.71
CA MET A 88 -12.55 4.70 -1.28
C MET A 88 -13.05 3.74 -0.21
N ALA A 89 -12.23 3.44 0.81
CA ALA A 89 -12.57 2.52 1.89
C ALA A 89 -13.69 3.05 2.78
N ASN A 90 -13.92 4.36 2.83
CA ASN A 90 -15.04 4.98 3.53
C ASN A 90 -16.26 5.21 2.62
N GLY A 91 -16.33 4.52 1.47
CA GLY A 91 -17.47 4.52 0.58
C GLY A 91 -17.73 5.87 -0.07
N THR A 92 -16.67 6.62 -0.40
CA THR A 92 -16.74 7.97 -0.98
C THR A 92 -16.12 7.97 -2.37
N ILE A 93 -16.70 8.73 -3.30
CA ILE A 93 -16.17 8.83 -4.67
C ILE A 93 -15.00 9.81 -4.68
N PRO A 94 -13.78 9.40 -5.06
CA PRO A 94 -12.67 10.33 -5.19
C PRO A 94 -12.85 11.22 -6.42
N PHE A 95 -12.68 12.52 -6.24
CA PHE A 95 -12.38 13.45 -7.33
C PHE A 95 -10.87 13.64 -7.39
N PHE A 96 -10.22 13.10 -8.43
CA PHE A 96 -8.78 13.21 -8.66
C PHE A 96 -8.55 13.93 -9.98
N SER A 97 -8.39 15.26 -9.91
CA SER A 97 -8.07 16.09 -11.07
C SER A 97 -6.81 15.60 -11.79
N ASN A 98 -6.87 15.49 -13.12
CA ASN A 98 -5.76 15.13 -14.00
C ASN A 98 -5.21 13.70 -13.80
N ILE A 99 -6.01 12.76 -13.29
CA ILE A 99 -5.61 11.35 -13.13
C ILE A 99 -5.21 10.70 -14.48
N GLU A 100 -5.73 11.19 -15.59
CA GLU A 100 -5.35 10.78 -16.95
C GLU A 100 -3.88 11.06 -17.29
N SER A 101 -3.23 11.99 -16.58
CA SER A 101 -1.80 12.27 -16.71
C SER A 101 -0.92 11.38 -15.81
N CYS A 102 -1.52 10.46 -15.05
CA CYS A 102 -0.79 9.53 -14.20
C CYS A 102 -0.02 8.51 -15.06
N PRO A 103 1.29 8.30 -14.82
CA PRO A 103 2.07 7.30 -15.55
C PRO A 103 1.42 5.92 -15.51
N PRO A 104 1.50 5.11 -16.59
CA PRO A 104 0.81 3.82 -16.68
C PRO A 104 1.09 2.87 -15.51
N ASN A 105 2.35 2.76 -15.08
CA ASN A 105 2.80 1.84 -14.04
C ASN A 105 2.77 2.41 -12.61
N THR A 106 2.43 3.69 -12.47
CA THR A 106 2.18 4.33 -11.19
C THR A 106 0.71 4.15 -10.82
N LEU A 107 0.36 4.00 -9.53
CA LEU A 107 -1.01 3.66 -9.10
C LEU A 107 -1.53 2.38 -9.78
N ALA A 108 -0.66 1.41 -10.06
CA ALA A 108 -0.94 0.32 -11.00
C ALA A 108 -2.15 -0.57 -10.63
N LEU A 109 -2.45 -0.72 -9.34
CA LEU A 109 -3.59 -1.52 -8.88
C LEU A 109 -4.82 -0.66 -8.55
N LEU A 110 -4.70 0.66 -8.58
CA LEU A 110 -5.81 1.58 -8.35
C LEU A 110 -6.73 1.60 -9.58
N PRO A 111 -8.07 1.61 -9.43
CA PRO A 111 -8.99 1.52 -10.57
C PRO A 111 -9.13 2.88 -11.28
N LYS A 112 -8.11 3.30 -12.04
CA LYS A 112 -8.04 4.62 -12.69
C LYS A 112 -9.27 4.96 -13.53
N ASP A 113 -9.82 4.00 -14.28
CA ASP A 113 -11.02 4.21 -15.09
C ASP A 113 -12.25 4.56 -14.24
N MET A 114 -12.39 3.93 -13.07
CA MET A 114 -13.46 4.24 -12.11
C MET A 114 -13.25 5.61 -11.45
N LEU A 115 -12.00 6.04 -11.28
CA LEU A 115 -11.71 7.40 -10.80
C LEU A 115 -12.03 8.45 -11.86
N MET A 116 -11.78 8.17 -13.15
CA MET A 116 -12.22 9.04 -14.25
C MET A 116 -13.75 9.12 -14.33
N GLU A 117 -14.45 8.00 -14.11
CA GLU A 117 -15.91 7.99 -13.96
C GLU A 117 -16.36 8.87 -12.78
N GLY A 118 -15.69 8.73 -11.62
CA GLY A 118 -15.91 9.59 -10.46
C GLY A 118 -15.73 11.08 -10.74
N ASN A 119 -14.72 11.45 -11.54
CA ASN A 119 -14.50 12.84 -11.97
C ASN A 119 -15.66 13.38 -12.82
N ARG A 120 -16.25 12.55 -13.69
CA ARG A 120 -17.41 12.93 -14.50
C ARG A 120 -18.65 13.15 -13.62
N LEU A 121 -18.92 12.25 -12.68
CA LEU A 121 -20.02 12.38 -11.73
C LEU A 121 -19.86 13.60 -10.83
N TYR A 122 -18.64 13.85 -10.33
CA TYR A 122 -18.33 15.04 -9.56
C TYR A 122 -18.63 16.30 -10.37
N SER A 123 -18.13 16.38 -11.60
CA SER A 123 -18.36 17.54 -12.48
C SER A 123 -19.85 17.79 -12.74
N LYS A 124 -20.66 16.72 -12.84
CA LYS A 124 -22.10 16.77 -13.06
C LYS A 124 -22.88 17.26 -11.83
N TYR A 125 -22.47 16.86 -10.62
CA TYR A 125 -23.30 17.04 -9.43
C TYR A 125 -22.75 18.00 -8.37
N GLN A 126 -21.46 18.35 -8.38
CA GLN A 126 -20.78 19.09 -7.29
C GLN A 126 -21.46 20.38 -6.82
N SER A 127 -22.20 21.08 -7.70
CA SER A 127 -22.84 22.36 -7.40
C SER A 127 -24.25 22.24 -6.81
N ARG A 128 -24.80 21.03 -6.70
CA ARG A 128 -26.16 20.79 -6.19
C ARG A 128 -26.15 20.57 -4.68
N SER A 129 -27.32 20.66 -4.03
CA SER A 129 -27.48 20.09 -2.70
C SER A 129 -27.64 18.57 -2.80
N ILE A 130 -27.19 17.84 -1.78
CA ILE A 130 -27.38 16.38 -1.74
C ILE A 130 -28.86 16.00 -1.69
N ASN A 131 -29.70 16.86 -1.09
CA ASN A 131 -31.14 16.66 -1.00
C ASN A 131 -31.86 16.91 -2.32
N ASP A 132 -31.17 17.51 -3.31
CA ASP A 132 -31.76 17.80 -4.62
C ASP A 132 -31.55 16.65 -5.61
N LEU A 133 -30.72 15.66 -5.29
CA LEU A 133 -30.45 14.52 -6.16
C LEU A 133 -31.67 13.60 -6.23
N SER A 134 -32.08 13.22 -7.44
CA SER A 134 -33.12 12.21 -7.62
C SER A 134 -32.65 10.83 -7.14
N THR A 135 -33.61 9.91 -6.96
CA THR A 135 -33.30 8.52 -6.61
C THR A 135 -32.37 7.86 -7.64
N ASP A 136 -32.57 8.11 -8.93
CA ASP A 136 -31.74 7.56 -10.00
C ASP A 136 -30.31 8.14 -9.98
N GLU A 137 -30.17 9.45 -9.74
CA GLU A 137 -28.87 10.13 -9.65
C GLU A 137 -28.06 9.65 -8.44
N MET A 138 -28.73 9.46 -7.29
CA MET A 138 -28.11 8.87 -6.11
C MET A 138 -27.74 7.40 -6.33
N THR A 139 -28.56 6.66 -7.07
CA THR A 139 -28.32 5.25 -7.42
C THR A 139 -27.10 5.12 -8.33
N GLU A 140 -26.95 6.00 -9.33
CA GLU A 140 -25.76 6.08 -10.19
C GLU A 140 -24.48 6.23 -9.36
N CYS A 141 -24.46 7.18 -8.41
CA CYS A 141 -23.31 7.39 -7.54
C CYS A 141 -23.06 6.20 -6.60
N THR A 142 -24.13 5.64 -6.03
CA THR A 142 -24.03 4.48 -5.13
C THR A 142 -23.48 3.25 -5.85
N ASN A 143 -23.83 3.04 -7.12
CA ASN A 143 -23.28 1.95 -7.93
C ASN A 143 -21.77 2.08 -8.13
N LEU A 144 -21.26 3.29 -8.37
CA LEU A 144 -19.81 3.52 -8.44
C LEU A 144 -19.14 3.29 -7.07
N ILE A 145 -19.74 3.75 -5.98
CA ILE A 145 -19.22 3.52 -4.62
C ILE A 145 -19.10 2.02 -4.33
N THR A 146 -20.14 1.24 -4.64
CA THR A 146 -20.12 -0.22 -4.46
C THR A 146 -18.97 -0.86 -5.22
N ARG A 147 -18.81 -0.51 -6.50
CA ARG A 147 -17.69 -1.02 -7.33
C ARG A 147 -16.32 -0.62 -6.78
N LEU A 148 -16.16 0.61 -6.30
CA LEU A 148 -14.90 1.07 -5.70
C LEU A 148 -14.58 0.32 -4.39
N LEU A 149 -15.59 0.09 -3.54
CA LEU A 149 -15.45 -0.72 -2.32
C LEU A 149 -15.08 -2.16 -2.65
N ASP A 150 -15.77 -2.78 -3.61
CA ASP A 150 -15.50 -4.16 -4.05
C ASP A 150 -14.07 -4.30 -4.60
N HIS A 151 -13.64 -3.36 -5.44
CA HIS A 151 -12.26 -3.32 -5.93
C HIS A 151 -11.26 -3.16 -4.78
N THR A 152 -11.57 -2.27 -3.83
CA THR A 152 -10.72 -2.03 -2.65
C THR A 152 -10.55 -3.31 -1.82
N LYS A 153 -11.65 -4.01 -1.52
CA LYS A 153 -11.63 -5.29 -0.79
C LYS A 153 -10.87 -6.36 -1.55
N LYS A 154 -11.07 -6.44 -2.86
CA LYS A 154 -10.51 -7.49 -3.71
C LYS A 154 -9.01 -7.32 -3.98
N TYR A 155 -8.51 -6.09 -4.10
CA TYR A 155 -7.16 -5.84 -4.60
C TYR A 155 -6.30 -4.92 -3.71
N LEU A 156 -6.91 -4.03 -2.91
CA LEU A 156 -6.19 -2.93 -2.26
C LEU A 156 -6.12 -3.04 -0.73
N THR A 157 -6.50 -4.18 -0.16
CA THR A 157 -6.26 -4.42 1.26
C THR A 157 -4.80 -4.79 1.52
N THR A 158 -4.31 -4.56 2.73
CA THR A 158 -2.92 -4.89 3.11
C THR A 158 -2.58 -6.35 2.85
N VAL A 159 -3.52 -7.26 3.14
CA VAL A 159 -3.38 -8.70 2.88
C VAL A 159 -3.27 -8.98 1.38
N GLN A 160 -4.10 -8.31 0.56
CA GLN A 160 -4.08 -8.53 -0.88
C GLN A 160 -2.81 -7.99 -1.54
N ILE A 161 -2.24 -6.88 -1.04
CA ILE A 161 -0.93 -6.40 -1.50
C ILE A 161 0.22 -7.33 -1.06
N ALA A 162 0.17 -7.90 0.14
CA ALA A 162 1.17 -8.89 0.55
C ALA A 162 1.12 -10.15 -0.35
N LYS A 163 -0.09 -10.65 -0.68
CA LYS A 163 -0.26 -11.74 -1.66
C LYS A 163 0.24 -11.36 -3.05
N TYR A 164 -0.05 -10.14 -3.51
CA TYR A 164 0.46 -9.64 -4.79
C TYR A 164 1.99 -9.63 -4.83
N ILE A 165 2.66 -9.21 -3.75
CA ILE A 165 4.13 -9.25 -3.66
C ILE A 165 4.64 -10.69 -3.80
N LEU A 166 4.04 -11.64 -3.06
CA LEU A 166 4.43 -13.05 -3.13
C LEU A 166 4.20 -13.64 -4.52
N GLU A 167 3.05 -13.37 -5.13
CA GLU A 167 2.72 -13.86 -6.48
C GLU A 167 3.71 -13.34 -7.51
N LYS A 168 3.94 -12.02 -7.53
CA LYS A 168 4.84 -11.39 -8.52
C LYS A 168 6.29 -11.79 -8.37
N SER A 169 6.72 -12.10 -7.15
CA SER A 169 8.07 -12.58 -6.86
C SER A 169 8.22 -14.11 -6.93
N ASN A 170 7.16 -14.85 -7.29
CA ASN A 170 7.09 -16.31 -7.35
C ASN A 170 7.35 -17.02 -6.00
N HIS A 171 6.83 -16.45 -4.92
CA HIS A 171 6.99 -16.95 -3.54
C HIS A 171 5.66 -17.22 -2.82
N SER A 172 4.58 -17.51 -3.55
CA SER A 172 3.26 -17.82 -2.96
C SER A 172 3.28 -18.96 -1.93
N GLU A 173 4.27 -19.85 -2.00
CA GLU A 173 4.45 -20.99 -1.10
C GLU A 173 5.38 -20.71 0.09
N ALA A 174 5.90 -19.48 0.24
CA ALA A 174 6.72 -19.10 1.38
C ALA A 174 5.93 -19.26 2.68
N LYS A 175 6.59 -19.81 3.71
CA LYS A 175 6.00 -20.10 5.04
C LYS A 175 6.60 -19.22 6.14
N ARG A 176 7.87 -18.83 6.00
CA ARG A 176 8.60 -18.00 6.96
C ARG A 176 9.25 -16.82 6.26
N ILE A 177 9.00 -15.62 6.76
CA ILE A 177 9.42 -14.36 6.16
C ILE A 177 10.25 -13.59 7.16
N LEU A 178 11.42 -13.10 6.72
CA LEU A 178 12.15 -12.06 7.44
C LEU A 178 11.88 -10.71 6.78
N TYR A 179 11.35 -9.77 7.54
CA TYR A 179 11.01 -8.43 7.09
C TYR A 179 11.97 -7.41 7.72
N LEU A 180 12.85 -6.82 6.92
CA LEU A 180 13.92 -5.94 7.37
C LEU A 180 13.65 -4.47 7.00
N SER A 181 13.89 -3.56 7.95
CA SER A 181 13.89 -2.12 7.71
C SER A 181 14.70 -1.42 8.80
N LYS A 182 15.86 -0.84 8.47
CA LYS A 182 16.74 -0.23 9.49
C LYS A 182 16.06 0.93 10.23
N ASP A 183 15.43 1.85 9.52
CA ASP A 183 14.72 2.98 10.14
C ASP A 183 13.30 2.56 10.61
N PRO A 184 12.99 2.68 11.92
CA PRO A 184 11.66 2.39 12.45
C PRO A 184 10.66 3.55 12.33
N ASN A 185 11.06 4.74 11.85
CA ASN A 185 10.20 5.91 11.71
C ASN A 185 9.07 5.66 10.70
N PRO A 186 7.89 6.30 10.85
CA PRO A 186 6.74 6.10 9.95
C PRO A 186 7.08 6.14 8.45
N ASP A 187 6.56 5.15 7.74
CA ASP A 187 6.62 5.01 6.29
C ASP A 187 5.36 4.30 5.84
N TYR A 188 4.51 4.94 5.02
CA TYR A 188 3.22 4.36 4.67
C TYR A 188 3.41 3.01 3.97
N LEU A 189 4.29 2.91 2.95
CA LEU A 189 4.39 1.69 2.14
C LEU A 189 4.89 0.53 2.98
N ARG A 190 5.98 0.72 3.73
CA ARG A 190 6.52 -0.30 4.62
C ARG A 190 5.50 -0.70 5.68
N CYS A 191 4.78 0.25 6.29
CA CYS A 191 3.84 -0.08 7.37
C CYS A 191 2.65 -0.90 6.85
N VAL A 192 2.06 -0.51 5.71
CA VAL A 192 0.87 -1.22 5.18
C VAL A 192 1.26 -2.58 4.58
N THR A 193 2.44 -2.73 3.99
CA THR A 193 2.94 -4.03 3.51
C THR A 193 3.35 -4.95 4.66
N LEU A 194 4.08 -4.46 5.67
CA LEU A 194 4.39 -5.22 6.88
C LEU A 194 3.12 -5.68 7.60
N HIS A 195 2.12 -4.80 7.73
CA HIS A 195 0.82 -5.18 8.28
C HIS A 195 0.20 -6.34 7.50
N GLY A 196 0.19 -6.28 6.16
CA GLY A 196 -0.32 -7.36 5.31
C GLY A 196 0.38 -8.70 5.52
N PHE A 197 1.71 -8.70 5.61
CA PHE A 197 2.47 -9.92 5.89
C PHE A 197 2.24 -10.45 7.30
N LYS A 198 2.10 -9.58 8.31
CA LYS A 198 1.79 -9.97 9.68
C LYS A 198 0.39 -10.55 9.83
N GLU A 199 -0.59 -10.04 9.11
CA GLU A 199 -1.94 -10.61 9.06
C GLU A 199 -1.95 -12.01 8.43
N LEU A 200 -1.12 -12.24 7.40
CA LEU A 200 -1.02 -13.55 6.73
C LEU A 200 -0.25 -14.60 7.53
N TYR A 201 0.85 -14.19 8.18
CA TYR A 201 1.85 -15.12 8.73
C TYR A 201 1.97 -15.07 10.26
N GLY A 202 1.37 -14.07 10.91
CA GLY A 202 1.53 -13.84 12.35
C GLY A 202 3.01 -13.78 12.74
N SER A 203 3.40 -14.62 13.71
CA SER A 203 4.79 -14.76 14.17
C SER A 203 5.75 -15.37 13.14
N SER A 204 5.24 -16.02 12.08
CA SER A 204 6.08 -16.57 10.99
C SER A 204 6.59 -15.49 10.03
N CYS A 205 6.08 -14.25 10.12
CA CYS A 205 6.71 -13.08 9.54
C CYS A 205 7.42 -12.31 10.67
N HIS A 206 8.75 -12.39 10.74
CA HIS A 206 9.52 -11.67 11.76
C HIS A 206 10.00 -10.32 11.22
N ASP A 207 9.73 -9.21 11.93
CA ASP A 207 10.16 -7.86 11.56
C ASP A 207 11.34 -7.40 12.41
N TYR A 208 12.43 -6.98 11.76
CA TYR A 208 13.63 -6.51 12.46
C TYR A 208 14.28 -5.25 11.82
N PRO A 209 14.63 -4.25 12.65
CA PRO A 209 14.10 -4.03 14.00
C PRO A 209 12.56 -3.96 14.00
N LYS A 210 11.95 -4.23 15.16
CA LYS A 210 10.51 -4.08 15.34
C LYS A 210 10.06 -2.68 14.91
N ILE A 211 9.00 -2.58 14.12
CA ILE A 211 8.36 -1.28 13.82
C ILE A 211 7.33 -1.00 14.93
N PRO A 212 7.58 -0.14 15.93
CA PRO A 212 6.78 -0.15 17.15
C PRO A 212 5.34 0.32 16.95
N HIS A 213 5.12 1.34 16.10
CA HIS A 213 3.84 2.04 16.00
C HIS A 213 2.74 1.27 15.25
N ILE A 214 3.07 0.19 14.54
CA ILE A 214 2.04 -0.69 13.93
C ILE A 214 1.42 -1.63 14.97
N TYR A 215 2.08 -1.87 16.10
CA TYR A 215 1.60 -2.71 17.18
C TYR A 215 0.79 -1.90 18.19
N LYS A 216 -0.18 -2.54 18.83
CA LYS A 216 -0.93 -1.96 19.92
C LYS A 216 -0.03 -1.70 21.12
N SER A 217 -0.07 -0.48 21.61
CA SER A 217 0.70 -0.01 22.76
C SER A 217 0.02 1.20 23.40
N GLY A 218 -0.02 1.21 24.74
CA GLY A 218 -0.47 2.36 25.52
C GLY A 218 0.59 3.46 25.69
N SER A 219 1.85 3.22 25.32
CA SER A 219 2.96 4.16 25.50
C SER A 219 3.26 5.04 24.28
N ILE A 220 2.66 4.75 23.12
CA ILE A 220 2.94 5.46 21.88
C ILE A 220 1.90 6.57 21.68
N ASN A 221 2.37 7.81 21.51
CA ASN A 221 1.52 8.91 21.08
C ASN A 221 1.32 8.87 19.54
N TYR A 222 0.32 8.12 19.08
CA TYR A 222 0.06 7.96 17.63
C TYR A 222 -0.26 9.29 16.92
N SER A 223 -0.91 10.23 17.61
CA SER A 223 -1.30 11.52 17.03
C SER A 223 -0.10 12.41 16.67
N ALA A 224 1.07 12.17 17.26
CA ALA A 224 2.32 12.87 16.96
C ALA A 224 3.06 12.29 15.75
N LEU A 225 2.63 11.14 15.23
CA LEU A 225 3.23 10.51 14.05
C LEU A 225 2.79 11.23 12.78
N TYR A 226 3.53 11.01 11.68
CA TYR A 226 3.16 11.52 10.38
C TYR A 226 1.73 11.11 10.00
N GLY A 227 0.94 12.05 9.47
CA GLY A 227 -0.48 11.81 9.19
C GLY A 227 -1.31 11.49 10.44
N LYS A 228 -0.85 11.89 11.64
CA LYS A 228 -1.48 11.60 12.94
C LYS A 228 -1.63 10.10 13.23
N GLY A 229 -0.81 9.25 12.57
CA GLY A 229 -0.89 7.80 12.71
C GLY A 229 -2.16 7.17 12.11
N ILE A 230 -2.98 7.94 11.41
CA ILE A 230 -4.23 7.46 10.79
C ILE A 230 -3.90 6.37 9.77
N THR A 231 -4.75 5.35 9.71
CA THR A 231 -4.71 4.21 8.81
C THR A 231 -3.73 3.10 9.20
N TYR A 232 -2.48 3.40 9.56
CA TYR A 232 -1.39 2.38 9.62
C TYR A 232 -0.90 2.02 11.02
N THR A 233 -1.44 2.60 12.09
CA THR A 233 -0.96 2.39 13.46
C THR A 233 -1.93 1.59 14.33
N ASN A 234 -1.40 1.02 15.43
CA ASN A 234 -2.21 0.33 16.45
C ASN A 234 -3.07 -0.84 15.90
N LEU A 235 -2.53 -1.59 14.94
CA LEU A 235 -3.24 -2.64 14.22
C LEU A 235 -2.92 -4.05 14.75
N LEU A 236 -1.65 -4.31 15.07
CA LEU A 236 -1.18 -5.65 15.41
C LEU A 236 -1.07 -5.87 16.91
N ASP A 237 -1.41 -7.07 17.39
CA ASP A 237 -1.17 -7.45 18.77
C ASP A 237 0.32 -7.73 19.03
N SER A 238 0.79 -7.48 20.25
CA SER A 238 2.19 -7.63 20.62
C SER A 238 2.71 -9.07 20.46
N VAL A 239 1.82 -10.07 20.58
CA VAL A 239 2.11 -11.50 20.36
C VAL A 239 2.57 -11.81 18.93
N ASN A 240 2.28 -10.94 17.96
CA ASN A 240 2.71 -11.10 16.58
C ASN A 240 4.19 -10.73 16.37
N HIS A 241 4.91 -10.33 17.43
CA HIS A 241 6.34 -10.07 17.41
C HIS A 241 7.06 -10.88 18.50
N ASP A 242 7.90 -11.81 18.07
CA ASP A 242 8.79 -12.56 18.96
C ASP A 242 10.08 -11.79 19.20
N SER A 243 10.23 -11.23 20.41
CA SER A 243 11.42 -10.45 20.78
C SER A 243 12.67 -11.28 21.01
N VAL A 244 12.55 -12.61 21.21
CA VAL A 244 13.71 -13.49 21.38
C VAL A 244 14.51 -13.55 20.08
N LEU A 245 13.80 -13.59 18.95
CA LEU A 245 14.40 -13.61 17.61
C LEU A 245 15.28 -12.39 17.32
N ASN A 246 15.02 -11.25 17.97
CA ASN A 246 15.83 -10.03 17.81
C ASN A 246 17.29 -10.24 18.21
N THR A 247 17.58 -11.21 19.09
CA THR A 247 18.93 -11.53 19.54
C THR A 247 19.63 -12.57 18.66
N THR A 248 18.87 -13.29 17.83
CA THR A 248 19.37 -14.38 16.99
C THR A 248 19.37 -14.07 15.50
N ILE A 249 18.97 -12.86 15.06
CA ILE A 249 18.80 -12.49 13.65
C ILE A 249 19.96 -12.91 12.75
N ALA A 250 21.21 -12.60 13.12
CA ALA A 250 22.36 -12.94 12.30
C ALA A 250 22.51 -14.46 12.14
N GLU A 251 22.22 -15.23 13.18
CA GLU A 251 22.29 -16.69 13.14
C GLU A 251 21.09 -17.30 12.41
N ASP A 252 19.90 -16.74 12.59
CA ASP A 252 18.71 -17.11 11.85
C ASP A 252 18.88 -16.89 10.33
N ILE A 253 19.61 -15.83 9.93
CA ILE A 253 20.01 -15.61 8.54
C ILE A 253 21.02 -16.67 8.09
N ARG A 254 22.11 -16.92 8.85
CA ARG A 254 23.14 -17.92 8.50
C ARG A 254 22.58 -19.33 8.33
N THR A 255 21.66 -19.72 9.19
CA THR A 255 21.00 -21.03 9.18
C THR A 255 19.84 -21.13 8.19
N LYS A 256 19.61 -20.07 7.40
CA LYS A 256 18.53 -19.97 6.39
C LYS A 256 17.16 -20.32 6.97
N LYS A 257 16.85 -19.75 8.13
CA LYS A 257 15.57 -19.99 8.84
C LYS A 257 14.35 -19.49 8.08
N TYR A 258 14.51 -18.46 7.26
CA TYR A 258 13.40 -17.88 6.49
C TYR A 258 13.47 -18.35 5.04
N ASP A 259 12.31 -18.43 4.38
CA ASP A 259 12.22 -18.82 2.97
C ASP A 259 12.57 -17.62 2.07
N ILE A 260 12.17 -16.42 2.49
CA ILE A 260 12.46 -15.15 1.80
C ILE A 260 12.83 -14.04 2.78
N VAL A 261 13.56 -13.05 2.27
CA VAL A 261 13.91 -11.81 2.99
C VAL A 261 13.33 -10.62 2.24
N ILE A 262 12.57 -9.79 2.94
CA ILE A 262 11.93 -8.59 2.39
C ILE A 262 12.55 -7.36 3.03
N TYR A 263 13.10 -6.46 2.22
CA TYR A 263 13.48 -5.12 2.67
C TYR A 263 12.34 -4.16 2.42
N GLY A 264 11.58 -3.85 3.47
CA GLY A 264 10.35 -3.06 3.40
C GLY A 264 10.53 -1.60 2.99
N SER A 265 11.75 -1.08 3.09
CA SER A 265 12.15 0.22 2.54
C SER A 265 13.66 0.22 2.37
N TYR A 266 14.15 -0.14 1.18
CA TYR A 266 15.60 -0.29 0.99
C TYR A 266 16.35 1.05 1.05
N HIS A 267 15.67 2.17 0.76
CA HIS A 267 16.24 3.52 0.91
C HIS A 267 16.49 3.92 2.35
N ARG A 268 15.74 3.34 3.29
CA ARG A 268 15.86 3.61 4.72
C ARG A 268 16.74 2.59 5.44
N GLY A 269 17.55 1.86 4.67
CA GLY A 269 18.62 0.99 5.12
C GLY A 269 18.29 -0.49 5.05
N MET A 270 19.28 -1.26 4.59
CA MET A 270 19.22 -2.71 4.43
C MET A 270 20.14 -3.39 5.46
N PRO A 271 19.68 -3.61 6.71
CA PRO A 271 20.50 -4.27 7.71
C PRO A 271 20.87 -5.69 7.26
N PHE A 272 22.08 -6.12 7.60
CA PHE A 272 22.62 -7.44 7.25
C PHE A 272 22.70 -7.76 5.74
N TYR A 273 22.63 -6.77 4.85
CA TYR A 273 22.51 -7.03 3.40
C TYR A 273 23.62 -7.91 2.84
N ASP A 274 24.89 -7.67 3.20
CA ASP A 274 26.01 -8.50 2.74
C ASP A 274 25.89 -9.96 3.24
N LEU A 275 25.45 -10.14 4.50
CA LEU A 275 25.20 -11.47 5.07
C LEU A 275 24.03 -12.17 4.37
N VAL A 276 22.93 -11.46 4.13
CA VAL A 276 21.76 -11.98 3.40
C VAL A 276 22.16 -12.40 1.99
N CYS A 277 22.90 -11.55 1.26
CA CYS A 277 23.39 -11.88 -0.09
C CYS A 277 24.35 -13.07 -0.11
N GLY A 278 25.07 -13.34 0.98
CA GLY A 278 25.96 -14.50 1.11
C GLY A 278 25.24 -15.84 1.34
N ILE A 279 23.97 -15.81 1.75
CA ILE A 279 23.21 -17.03 2.15
C ILE A 279 21.98 -17.27 1.27
N TYR A 280 21.27 -16.20 0.93
CA TYR A 280 20.03 -16.24 0.16
C TYR A 280 20.31 -16.08 -1.33
N LYS A 281 19.56 -16.81 -2.15
CA LYS A 281 19.60 -16.62 -3.61
C LYS A 281 19.09 -15.22 -3.94
N PRO A 282 19.57 -14.58 -5.01
CA PRO A 282 19.12 -13.22 -5.33
C PRO A 282 17.60 -13.07 -5.46
N ASN A 283 16.93 -14.07 -6.03
CA ASN A 283 15.48 -14.07 -6.20
C ASN A 283 14.69 -14.32 -4.90
N GLU A 284 15.32 -14.79 -3.82
CA GLU A 284 14.74 -14.93 -2.48
C GLU A 284 14.76 -13.60 -1.70
N ILE A 285 15.32 -12.55 -2.29
CA ILE A 285 15.44 -11.20 -1.71
C ILE A 285 14.48 -10.26 -2.46
N ILE A 286 13.57 -9.64 -1.72
CA ILE A 286 12.56 -8.71 -2.21
C ILE A 286 12.86 -7.32 -1.68
N LEU A 287 12.86 -6.31 -2.54
CA LEU A 287 13.13 -4.91 -2.17
C LEU A 287 11.93 -4.03 -2.48
N ILE A 288 11.53 -3.19 -1.53
CA ILE A 288 10.39 -2.28 -1.70
C ILE A 288 10.89 -0.81 -1.74
N CYS A 289 10.52 -0.10 -2.81
CA CYS A 289 10.72 1.34 -2.99
C CYS A 289 9.39 2.07 -2.82
N GLY A 290 9.28 2.84 -1.73
CA GLY A 290 8.13 3.67 -1.41
C GLY A 290 8.35 5.17 -1.64
N GLU A 291 9.43 5.57 -2.29
CA GLU A 291 9.77 6.99 -2.42
C GLU A 291 8.79 7.74 -3.33
N ASP A 292 8.68 9.05 -3.11
CA ASP A 292 7.71 9.95 -3.78
C ASP A 292 8.19 10.39 -5.17
N LEU A 293 9.46 10.79 -5.29
CA LEU A 293 10.10 11.25 -6.52
C LEU A 293 11.59 10.93 -6.40
N HIS A 294 12.15 10.06 -7.25
CA HIS A 294 13.60 9.98 -7.43
C HIS A 294 13.95 9.58 -8.86
N GLY A 295 15.13 10.05 -9.30
CA GLY A 295 15.83 9.53 -10.49
C GLY A 295 16.41 8.12 -10.27
N CYS A 296 15.68 7.24 -9.57
CA CYS A 296 15.98 5.81 -9.58
C CYS A 296 15.84 5.38 -11.03
N ASN A 297 16.95 5.25 -11.75
CA ASN A 297 16.92 4.82 -13.13
C ASN A 297 16.40 3.39 -13.16
N HIS A 298 15.09 3.23 -13.34
CA HIS A 298 14.40 1.95 -13.22
C HIS A 298 14.93 0.93 -14.24
N ASN A 299 15.36 1.41 -15.40
CA ASN A 299 16.03 0.63 -16.45
C ASN A 299 17.44 0.14 -16.05
N HIS A 300 18.05 0.74 -15.03
CA HIS A 300 19.38 0.42 -14.50
C HIS A 300 19.34 0.20 -12.99
N ASN A 301 18.24 -0.36 -12.48
CA ASN A 301 18.16 -0.67 -11.06
C ASN A 301 19.21 -1.75 -10.76
N ILE A 302 20.27 -1.35 -10.06
CA ILE A 302 21.40 -2.23 -9.70
C ILE A 302 20.93 -3.49 -8.96
N PHE A 303 19.81 -3.42 -8.23
CA PHE A 303 19.27 -4.55 -7.52
C PHE A 303 18.54 -5.54 -8.42
N VAL A 304 17.88 -5.05 -9.48
CA VAL A 304 17.32 -5.90 -10.53
C VAL A 304 18.46 -6.62 -11.27
N GLN A 305 19.56 -5.91 -11.57
CA GLN A 305 20.75 -6.51 -12.18
C GLN A 305 21.41 -7.56 -11.28
N LYS A 306 21.30 -7.42 -9.96
CA LYS A 306 21.72 -8.43 -8.98
C LYS A 306 20.77 -9.64 -8.90
N GLY A 307 19.60 -9.59 -9.53
CA GLY A 307 18.61 -10.67 -9.55
C GLY A 307 17.56 -10.60 -8.44
N HIS A 308 17.42 -9.46 -7.76
CA HIS A 308 16.39 -9.26 -6.72
C HIS A 308 15.04 -8.87 -7.34
N SER A 309 13.95 -9.28 -6.69
CA SER A 309 12.62 -8.77 -7.03
C SER A 309 12.44 -7.38 -6.42
N VAL A 310 12.16 -6.37 -7.23
CA VAL A 310 12.04 -4.97 -6.79
C VAL A 310 10.63 -4.45 -7.06
N PHE A 311 9.97 -3.94 -6.02
CA PHE A 311 8.65 -3.33 -6.09
C PHE A 311 8.77 -1.82 -5.98
N VAL A 312 8.20 -1.08 -6.92
CA VAL A 312 8.32 0.38 -7.01
C VAL A 312 6.95 1.03 -7.07
N ARG A 313 6.69 1.99 -6.19
CA ARG A 313 5.39 2.66 -6.08
C ARG A 313 5.11 3.66 -7.20
N GLU A 314 6.13 4.42 -7.58
CA GLU A 314 6.07 5.47 -8.60
C GLU A 314 6.91 5.01 -9.80
N LEU A 315 6.37 4.08 -10.59
CA LEU A 315 7.00 3.46 -11.77
C LEU A 315 6.45 4.02 -13.09
#